data_AF-A0A660TX88-F1
#
_entry.id   AF-A0A660TX88-F1
#
_cell.length_a   1.000
_cell.length_b   1.000
_cell.length_c   1.000
_cell.angle_alpha   90.00
_cell.angle_beta   90.00
_cell.angle_gamma   90.00
#
_symmetry.space_group_name_H-M   'P 1'
#
loop_
_entity.id
_entity.type
_entity.pdbx_description
1 polymer ?
#
loop_
_entity_poly.entity_id
_entity_poly.type
_entity_poly.pdbx_seq_one_letter_code
_entity_poly.pdbx_strand_id
1 'polypeptide(L)'
;MDQFFKFDKGTYSTRSKHLNHDWYLTQVEVCSNMIFKSARFCTSLFERLLDKFSRVGLPDTIARIFSRRPCRTGSKSFWRLYDNNACIKHWFRGNAIKQYNKTGYYIRTETTINNPKSLGLKKPVLFLQACLWYGLGCNDRLLDCCADVDTSTIYEGEADPFDQPVLDHKDRKVTPPDLRKERQLGLCEELLKPKYTVNGFKTAELQRTLSGLFRNSAQIRYEMKKLVARGAIKKQKGKSFYRVTETGWKWLWASITSKRYFKNPVISATFKAGPSNTPTQPYILEEGLGLINQGLSQITQGLAVNM
;
A
#
# COMPACT_ATOMS: atom_id res chain seq x y z
N MET A 1 -47.82 -6.61 1.69
CA MET A 1 -47.76 -7.60 2.79
C MET A 1 -48.04 -9.02 2.30
N ASP A 2 -48.98 -9.23 1.38
CA ASP A 2 -49.29 -10.56 0.80
C ASP A 2 -48.14 -11.25 0.07
N GLN A 3 -47.19 -10.47 -0.46
CA GLN A 3 -46.03 -11.00 -1.18
C GLN A 3 -45.10 -11.83 -0.28
N PHE A 4 -45.05 -11.56 1.03
CA PHE A 4 -44.18 -12.28 1.98
C PHE A 4 -44.79 -13.58 2.53
N PHE A 5 -46.08 -13.85 2.24
CA PHE A 5 -46.78 -15.07 2.68
C PHE A 5 -46.90 -16.15 1.60
N LYS A 6 -46.38 -15.91 0.40
CA LYS A 6 -46.28 -16.95 -0.64
C LYS A 6 -45.00 -17.73 -0.41
N PHE A 7 -45.06 -18.75 0.45
CA PHE A 7 -44.02 -19.78 0.49
C PHE A 7 -44.14 -20.63 -0.78
N ASP A 8 -43.00 -20.90 -1.43
CA ASP A 8 -42.87 -21.54 -2.76
C ASP A 8 -43.24 -23.04 -2.79
N LYS A 9 -44.13 -23.50 -1.90
CA LYS A 9 -44.48 -24.92 -1.73
C LYS A 9 -45.98 -25.20 -1.59
N GLY A 10 -46.85 -24.43 -2.25
CA GLY A 10 -48.26 -24.82 -2.33
C GLY A 10 -49.18 -23.88 -3.10
N THR A 11 -50.25 -24.44 -3.66
CA THR A 11 -51.36 -23.75 -4.34
C THR A 11 -52.25 -22.91 -3.40
N TYR A 12 -52.01 -22.95 -2.09
CA TYR A 12 -52.81 -22.26 -1.07
C TYR A 12 -51.96 -21.30 -0.23
N SER A 13 -52.50 -20.12 0.06
CA SER A 13 -51.88 -19.19 1.01
C SER A 13 -52.03 -19.72 2.44
N THR A 14 -50.95 -19.79 3.21
CA THR A 14 -50.96 -20.15 4.64
C THR A 14 -51.45 -19.02 5.54
N ARG A 15 -51.88 -17.89 4.97
CA ARG A 15 -52.36 -16.73 5.71
C ARG A 15 -53.79 -16.94 6.20
N SER A 16 -53.99 -17.04 7.51
CA SER A 16 -55.32 -17.07 8.13
C SER A 16 -56.12 -15.80 7.79
N LYS A 17 -57.40 -15.96 7.43
CA LYS A 17 -58.34 -14.84 7.18
C LYS A 17 -58.74 -14.08 8.45
N HIS A 18 -58.48 -14.66 9.63
CA HIS A 18 -58.92 -14.11 10.92
C HIS A 18 -57.79 -13.42 11.71
N LEU A 19 -56.54 -13.52 11.23
CA LEU A 19 -55.37 -13.00 11.94
C LEU A 19 -54.64 -11.93 11.13
N ASN A 20 -54.32 -10.83 11.79
CA ASN A 20 -53.41 -9.82 11.27
C ASN A 20 -51.97 -10.24 11.56
N HIS A 21 -51.11 -10.12 10.54
CA HIS A 21 -49.71 -10.48 10.67
C HIS A 21 -48.83 -9.31 10.25
N ASP A 22 -47.82 -9.02 11.07
CA ASP A 22 -46.82 -8.00 10.82
C ASP A 22 -45.43 -8.64 10.69
N TRP A 23 -44.67 -8.17 9.71
CA TRP A 23 -43.31 -8.63 9.45
C TRP A 23 -42.31 -7.64 10.03
N TYR A 24 -41.34 -8.16 10.78
CA TYR A 24 -40.28 -7.38 11.40
C TYR A 24 -38.92 -7.88 10.97
N LEU A 25 -37.96 -6.95 10.90
CA LEU A 25 -36.57 -7.23 10.60
C LEU A 25 -35.86 -7.63 11.90
N THR A 26 -35.30 -8.85 11.92
CA THR A 26 -34.48 -9.34 13.04
C THR A 26 -33.03 -8.85 12.91
N GLN A 27 -32.46 -8.99 11.71
CA GLN A 27 -31.10 -8.58 11.38
C GLN A 27 -31.06 -8.15 9.91
N VAL A 28 -30.43 -7.01 9.64
CA VAL A 28 -30.17 -6.52 8.28
C VAL A 28 -28.67 -6.34 8.11
N GLU A 29 -28.10 -6.94 7.07
CA GLU A 29 -26.68 -6.80 6.73
C GLU A 29 -26.55 -6.05 5.40
N VAL A 30 -25.87 -4.91 5.43
CA VAL A 30 -25.62 -4.07 4.25
C VAL A 30 -24.14 -4.08 3.94
N CYS A 31 -23.78 -4.65 2.79
CA CYS A 31 -22.39 -4.82 2.35
C CYS A 31 -22.02 -3.85 1.23
N SER A 32 -20.82 -3.30 1.30
CA SER A 32 -20.12 -2.65 0.18
C SER A 32 -18.84 -3.42 -0.10
N ASN A 33 -18.63 -3.83 -1.35
CA ASN A 33 -17.46 -4.60 -1.77
C ASN A 33 -16.58 -3.75 -2.68
N MET A 34 -15.33 -3.52 -2.29
CA MET A 34 -14.31 -2.93 -3.15
C MET A 34 -13.50 -4.06 -3.78
N ILE A 35 -13.60 -4.23 -5.09
CA ILE A 35 -12.96 -5.31 -5.83
C ILE A 35 -11.66 -4.81 -6.45
N PHE A 36 -10.57 -5.55 -6.25
CA PHE A 36 -9.25 -5.19 -6.73
C PHE A 36 -8.80 -6.12 -7.85
N LYS A 37 -8.00 -5.59 -8.78
CA LYS A 37 -7.39 -6.37 -9.87
C LYS A 37 -6.28 -7.29 -9.35
N SER A 38 -5.48 -6.79 -8.40
CA SER A 38 -4.34 -7.50 -7.81
C SER A 38 -4.69 -7.96 -6.39
N ALA A 39 -4.67 -9.28 -6.16
CA ALA A 39 -4.85 -9.83 -4.81
C ALA A 39 -3.75 -9.38 -3.86
N ARG A 40 -2.52 -9.30 -4.36
CA ARG A 40 -1.37 -8.85 -3.57
C ARG A 40 -1.57 -7.41 -3.10
N PHE A 41 -1.99 -6.51 -4.00
CA PHE A 41 -2.33 -5.14 -3.64
C PHE A 41 -3.45 -5.07 -2.60
N CYS A 42 -4.54 -5.82 -2.83
CA CYS A 42 -5.67 -5.89 -1.90
C CYS A 42 -5.23 -6.29 -0.49
N THR A 43 -4.42 -7.34 -0.37
CA THR A 43 -3.91 -7.82 0.91
C THR A 43 -2.98 -6.82 1.56
N SER A 44 -1.98 -6.28 0.85
CA SER A 44 -1.05 -5.29 1.40
C SER A 44 -1.73 -3.97 1.78
N LEU A 45 -2.74 -3.54 1.00
CA LEU A 45 -3.56 -2.39 1.36
C LEU A 45 -4.34 -2.68 2.65
N PHE A 46 -4.95 -3.85 2.76
CA PHE A 46 -5.71 -4.22 3.94
C PHE A 46 -4.84 -4.34 5.19
N GLU A 47 -3.63 -4.90 5.08
CA GLU A 47 -2.63 -4.91 6.16
C GLU A 47 -2.30 -3.50 6.65
N ARG A 48 -2.05 -2.55 5.74
CA ARG A 48 -1.83 -1.14 6.11
C ARG A 48 -3.04 -0.51 6.78
N LEU A 49 -4.25 -0.87 6.34
CA LEU A 49 -5.47 -0.42 7.00
C LEU A 49 -5.56 -0.94 8.44
N LEU A 50 -5.21 -2.20 8.68
CA LEU A 50 -5.16 -2.77 10.03
C LEU A 50 -4.17 -2.01 10.92
N ASP A 51 -2.94 -1.79 10.43
CA ASP A 51 -1.87 -1.13 11.18
C ASP A 51 -2.23 0.32 11.54
N LYS A 52 -2.71 1.08 10.55
CA LYS A 52 -2.98 2.52 10.70
C LYS A 52 -4.19 2.79 11.57
N PHE A 53 -5.21 1.94 11.52
CA PHE A 53 -6.53 2.22 12.08
C PHE A 53 -6.84 1.51 13.40
N SER A 54 -5.82 1.17 14.18
CA SER A 54 -5.95 0.78 15.60
C SER A 54 -6.81 1.76 16.42
N ARG A 55 -6.79 3.06 16.07
CA ARG A 55 -7.53 4.15 16.74
C ARG A 55 -8.98 4.34 16.32
N VAL A 56 -9.45 3.70 15.22
CA VAL A 56 -10.88 3.74 14.82
C VAL A 56 -11.76 3.13 15.90
N GLY A 57 -11.18 2.29 16.76
CA GLY A 57 -11.87 1.69 17.87
C GLY A 57 -12.30 2.62 19.01
N LEU A 58 -11.96 3.92 18.96
CA LEU A 58 -12.40 4.90 19.95
C LEU A 58 -13.92 5.15 19.85
N PRO A 59 -14.65 5.24 20.99
CA PRO A 59 -16.11 5.42 20.99
C PRO A 59 -16.62 6.59 20.15
N ASP A 60 -15.90 7.71 20.14
CA ASP A 60 -16.29 8.90 19.37
C ASP A 60 -16.18 8.68 17.85
N THR A 61 -15.14 7.96 17.41
CA THR A 61 -14.97 7.59 16.00
C THR A 61 -16.06 6.62 15.55
N ILE A 62 -16.37 5.61 16.37
CA ILE A 62 -17.46 4.67 16.09
C ILE A 62 -18.80 5.43 16.00
N ALA A 63 -19.06 6.35 16.91
CA ALA A 63 -20.30 7.13 16.90
C ALA A 63 -20.44 7.98 15.63
N ARG A 64 -19.34 8.55 15.12
CA ARG A 64 -19.29 9.25 13.82
C ARG A 64 -19.63 8.33 12.64
N ILE A 65 -19.09 7.12 12.61
CA ILE A 65 -19.42 6.12 11.57
C ILE A 65 -20.94 5.85 11.54
N PHE A 66 -21.57 5.72 12.71
CA PHE A 66 -23.02 5.56 12.79
C PHE A 66 -23.80 6.88 12.68
N SER A 67 -23.17 8.04 12.54
CA SER A 67 -23.84 9.36 12.56
C SER A 67 -24.73 9.56 13.80
N ARG A 68 -24.21 9.18 14.97
CA ARG A 68 -24.89 9.28 16.27
C ARG A 68 -23.96 9.92 17.30
N ARG A 69 -24.55 10.36 18.41
CA ARG A 69 -23.77 10.88 19.55
C ARG A 69 -22.99 9.74 20.24
N PRO A 70 -21.80 10.02 20.79
CA PRO A 70 -21.04 9.05 21.56
C PRO A 70 -21.86 8.42 22.68
N CYS A 71 -21.57 7.16 22.98
CA CYS A 71 -22.20 6.42 24.06
C CYS A 71 -21.11 5.77 24.89
N ARG A 72 -21.00 6.16 26.18
CA ARG A 72 -20.01 5.61 27.12
C ARG A 72 -20.19 4.10 27.34
N THR A 73 -21.41 3.59 27.17
CA THR A 73 -21.75 2.17 27.29
C THR A 73 -22.20 1.58 25.96
N GLY A 74 -21.79 0.35 25.65
CA GLY A 74 -22.27 -0.40 24.47
C GLY A 74 -21.57 -0.10 23.13
N SER A 75 -20.49 0.69 23.14
CA SER A 75 -19.56 0.81 22.00
C SER A 75 -18.30 0.03 22.32
N LYS A 76 -17.93 -0.96 21.49
CA LYS A 76 -16.75 -1.81 21.70
C LYS A 76 -16.10 -2.13 20.36
N SER A 77 -14.79 -2.24 20.33
CA SER A 77 -14.04 -2.59 19.12
C SER A 77 -13.20 -3.81 19.38
N PHE A 78 -13.21 -4.75 18.45
CA PHE A 78 -12.44 -5.97 18.54
C PHE A 78 -11.75 -6.28 17.23
N TRP A 79 -10.53 -6.79 17.36
CA TRP A 79 -9.77 -7.40 16.28
C TRP A 79 -9.96 -8.90 16.43
N ARG A 80 -10.43 -9.56 15.37
CA ARG A 80 -10.49 -11.02 15.33
C ARG A 80 -9.88 -11.51 14.04
N LEU A 81 -9.09 -12.57 14.14
CA LEU A 81 -8.72 -13.39 13.00
C LEU A 81 -9.93 -14.32 12.73
N TYR A 82 -10.53 -14.19 11.55
CA TYR A 82 -11.56 -15.11 11.06
C TYR A 82 -10.99 -15.84 9.86
N ASP A 83 -10.91 -17.17 9.90
CA ASP A 83 -10.43 -18.01 8.80
C ASP A 83 -9.08 -17.52 8.21
N ASN A 84 -8.11 -17.23 9.08
CA ASN A 84 -6.79 -16.66 8.76
C ASN A 84 -6.79 -15.25 8.11
N ASN A 85 -7.95 -14.59 8.01
CA ASN A 85 -8.06 -13.21 7.57
C ASN A 85 -8.39 -12.30 8.75
N ALA A 86 -7.62 -11.23 8.92
CA ALA A 86 -7.93 -10.23 9.93
C ALA A 86 -9.26 -9.53 9.63
N CYS A 87 -10.05 -9.32 10.66
CA CYS A 87 -11.34 -8.66 10.59
C CYS A 87 -11.41 -7.59 11.67
N ILE A 88 -11.65 -6.37 11.24
CA ILE A 88 -11.95 -5.25 12.13
C ILE A 88 -13.45 -5.28 12.38
N LYS A 89 -13.87 -5.34 13.66
CA LYS A 89 -15.29 -5.27 14.01
C LYS A 89 -15.54 -4.23 15.10
N HIS A 90 -16.43 -3.29 14.81
CA HIS A 90 -16.89 -2.27 15.74
C HIS A 90 -18.35 -2.52 16.08
N TRP A 91 -18.66 -2.57 17.37
CA TRP A 91 -20.00 -2.66 17.92
C TRP A 91 -20.47 -1.29 18.38
N PHE A 92 -21.73 -0.96 18.09
CA PHE A 92 -22.35 0.28 18.49
C PHE A 92 -23.83 0.07 18.81
N ARG A 93 -24.21 0.22 20.09
CA ARG A 93 -25.60 0.18 20.58
C ARG A 93 -26.42 -1.02 20.09
N GLY A 94 -25.79 -2.20 20.11
CA GLY A 94 -26.39 -3.47 19.67
C GLY A 94 -26.32 -3.73 18.16
N ASN A 95 -25.71 -2.83 17.39
CA ASN A 95 -25.40 -2.99 15.97
C ASN A 95 -23.89 -3.21 15.79
N ALA A 96 -23.46 -3.56 14.59
CA ALA A 96 -22.05 -3.72 14.29
C ALA A 96 -21.71 -3.22 12.88
N ILE A 97 -20.47 -2.85 12.68
CA ILE A 97 -19.85 -2.71 11.36
C ILE A 97 -18.55 -3.52 11.37
N LYS A 98 -18.29 -4.25 10.29
CA LYS A 98 -17.09 -5.05 10.13
C LYS A 98 -16.43 -4.79 8.78
N GLN A 99 -15.11 -4.84 8.75
CA GLN A 99 -14.33 -4.75 7.53
C GLN A 99 -13.29 -5.86 7.49
N TYR A 100 -13.21 -6.54 6.34
CA TYR A 100 -12.31 -7.67 6.16
C TYR A 100 -11.94 -7.87 4.69
N ASN A 101 -10.73 -8.35 4.45
CA ASN A 101 -10.35 -8.91 3.16
C ASN A 101 -11.05 -10.26 2.98
N LYS A 102 -11.90 -10.36 1.97
CA LYS A 102 -12.57 -11.61 1.62
C LYS A 102 -11.86 -12.21 0.41
N THR A 103 -11.37 -13.43 0.61
CA THR A 103 -10.70 -14.27 -0.40
C THR A 103 -9.47 -13.65 -1.07
N GLY A 104 -8.92 -12.55 -0.54
CA GLY A 104 -7.71 -11.89 -1.07
C GLY A 104 -7.96 -10.89 -2.21
N TYR A 105 -9.17 -10.80 -2.77
CA TYR A 105 -9.45 -10.02 -3.99
C TYR A 105 -10.42 -8.85 -3.77
N TYR A 106 -11.09 -8.79 -2.62
CA TYR A 106 -11.95 -7.67 -2.31
C TYR A 106 -12.03 -7.39 -0.82
N ILE A 107 -12.15 -6.11 -0.49
CA ILE A 107 -12.39 -5.66 0.88
C ILE A 107 -13.90 -5.46 1.02
N ARG A 108 -14.50 -6.19 1.95
CA ARG A 108 -15.92 -6.04 2.30
C ARG A 108 -16.05 -5.17 3.53
N THR A 109 -16.86 -4.12 3.42
CA THR A 109 -17.35 -3.34 4.55
C THR A 109 -18.82 -3.67 4.75
N GLU A 110 -19.19 -4.14 5.93
CA GLU A 110 -20.53 -4.64 6.20
C GLU A 110 -21.09 -4.08 7.50
N THR A 111 -22.22 -3.38 7.41
CA THR A 111 -22.99 -2.90 8.56
C THR A 111 -24.12 -3.87 8.88
N THR A 112 -24.13 -4.40 10.10
CA THR A 112 -25.18 -5.25 10.66
C THR A 112 -26.07 -4.45 11.61
N ILE A 113 -27.35 -4.33 11.26
CA ILE A 113 -28.38 -3.62 12.04
C ILE A 113 -29.28 -4.65 12.73
N ASN A 114 -29.08 -4.85 14.03
CA ASN A 114 -29.90 -5.73 14.88
C ASN A 114 -30.85 -4.95 15.78
N ASN A 115 -30.49 -3.71 16.11
CA ASN A 115 -31.31 -2.80 16.91
C ASN A 115 -31.57 -1.49 16.15
N PRO A 116 -32.50 -1.48 15.17
CA PRO A 116 -32.85 -0.28 14.41
C PRO A 116 -33.23 0.92 15.29
N LYS A 117 -33.92 0.68 16.41
CA LYS A 117 -34.39 1.74 17.31
C LYS A 117 -33.23 2.57 17.89
N SER A 118 -32.10 1.95 18.22
CA SER A 118 -30.94 2.66 18.76
C SER A 118 -30.25 3.57 17.75
N LEU A 119 -30.57 3.37 16.46
CA LEU A 119 -30.15 4.17 15.32
C LEU A 119 -31.25 5.12 14.83
N GLY A 120 -32.38 5.24 15.54
CA GLY A 120 -33.53 6.06 15.10
C GLY A 120 -34.32 5.48 13.91
N LEU A 121 -34.15 4.19 13.62
CA LEU A 121 -34.84 3.45 12.56
C LEU A 121 -35.99 2.61 13.15
N LYS A 122 -36.91 2.18 12.28
CA LYS A 122 -38.08 1.36 12.63
C LYS A 122 -37.85 -0.11 12.27
N LYS A 123 -38.42 -1.03 13.06
CA LYS A 123 -38.31 -2.50 12.88
C LYS A 123 -39.19 -3.13 11.78
N PRO A 124 -40.40 -2.63 11.44
CA PRO A 124 -41.24 -3.27 10.44
C PRO A 124 -40.55 -3.38 9.08
N VAL A 125 -40.82 -4.47 8.35
CA VAL A 125 -40.21 -4.77 7.03
C VAL A 125 -40.37 -3.64 6.01
N LEU A 126 -41.43 -2.85 6.13
CA LEU A 126 -41.71 -1.68 5.28
C LEU A 126 -40.58 -0.64 5.31
N PHE A 127 -39.77 -0.63 6.38
CA PHE A 127 -38.63 0.28 6.53
C PHE A 127 -37.29 -0.35 6.14
N LEU A 128 -37.29 -1.51 5.45
CA LEU A 128 -36.06 -2.17 4.98
C LEU A 128 -35.20 -1.23 4.13
N GLN A 129 -35.82 -0.41 3.28
CA GLN A 129 -35.10 0.59 2.50
C GLN A 129 -34.40 1.59 3.41
N ALA A 130 -35.04 2.11 4.46
CA ALA A 130 -34.37 3.02 5.40
C ALA A 130 -33.13 2.37 6.05
N CYS A 131 -33.21 1.08 6.41
CA CYS A 131 -32.06 0.32 6.91
C CYS A 131 -30.95 0.17 5.86
N LEU A 132 -31.29 -0.06 4.59
CA LEU A 132 -30.33 -0.14 3.49
C LEU A 132 -29.53 1.16 3.35
N TRP A 133 -30.23 2.30 3.24
CA TRP A 133 -29.60 3.61 3.03
C TRP A 133 -28.74 4.02 4.23
N TYR A 134 -29.21 3.73 5.44
CA TYR A 134 -28.44 3.96 6.65
C TYR A 134 -27.16 3.10 6.69
N GLY A 135 -27.28 1.82 6.34
CA GLY A 135 -26.15 0.89 6.28
C GLY A 135 -25.12 1.30 5.23
N LEU A 136 -25.56 1.75 4.05
CA LEU A 136 -24.67 2.29 3.02
C LEU A 136 -23.91 3.52 3.54
N GLY A 137 -24.60 4.49 4.14
CA GLY A 137 -23.94 5.66 4.72
C GLY A 137 -22.96 5.32 5.84
N CYS A 138 -23.21 4.27 6.63
CA CYS A 138 -22.24 3.78 7.61
C CYS A 138 -20.99 3.19 6.93
N ASN A 139 -21.18 2.41 5.86
CA ASN A 139 -20.08 1.83 5.10
C ASN A 139 -19.22 2.93 4.47
N ASP A 140 -19.85 3.91 3.80
CA ASP A 140 -19.16 5.03 3.15
C ASP A 140 -18.31 5.82 4.15
N ARG A 141 -18.88 6.18 5.32
CA ARG A 141 -18.11 6.90 6.36
C ARG A 141 -16.93 6.12 6.91
N LEU A 142 -17.04 4.78 7.03
CA LEU A 142 -15.90 3.96 7.43
C LEU A 142 -14.83 3.93 6.33
N LEU A 143 -15.24 3.82 5.06
CA LEU A 143 -14.32 3.87 3.92
C LEU A 143 -13.62 5.23 3.82
N ASP A 144 -14.34 6.33 4.02
CA ASP A 144 -13.78 7.68 4.05
C ASP A 144 -12.76 7.85 5.18
N CYS A 145 -13.04 7.29 6.36
CA CYS A 145 -12.07 7.26 7.46
C CYS A 145 -10.78 6.51 7.07
N CYS A 146 -10.88 5.55 6.15
CA CYS A 146 -9.78 4.72 5.67
C CYS A 146 -9.02 5.28 4.45
N ALA A 147 -9.48 6.40 3.87
CA ALA A 147 -9.01 6.88 2.57
C ALA A 147 -7.63 7.56 2.58
N ASP A 148 -7.05 7.84 3.74
CA ASP A 148 -5.80 8.59 3.89
C ASP A 148 -4.53 7.70 3.79
N VAL A 149 -4.67 6.44 3.39
CA VAL A 149 -3.54 5.52 3.20
C VAL A 149 -2.79 5.86 1.91
N ASP A 150 -1.49 6.14 2.04
CA ASP A 150 -0.61 6.27 0.87
C ASP A 150 -0.43 4.91 0.20
N THR A 151 -0.96 4.79 -1.01
CA THR A 151 -0.89 3.57 -1.83
C THR A 151 0.35 3.54 -2.73
N SER A 152 1.05 4.67 -2.92
CA SER A 152 2.18 4.78 -3.85
C SER A 152 3.40 3.95 -3.45
N THR A 153 3.45 3.54 -2.18
CA THR A 153 4.52 2.72 -1.62
C THR A 153 4.14 1.24 -1.48
N ILE A 154 2.97 0.81 -1.97
CA ILE A 154 2.58 -0.61 -1.99
C ILE A 154 3.28 -1.28 -3.17
N TYR A 155 4.15 -2.26 -2.87
CA TYR A 155 4.86 -3.02 -3.89
C TYR A 155 4.04 -4.24 -4.32
N GLU A 156 3.57 -4.24 -5.58
CA GLU A 156 2.71 -5.30 -6.13
C GLU A 156 3.51 -6.47 -6.72
N GLY A 157 4.83 -6.50 -6.51
CA GLY A 157 5.67 -7.56 -7.06
C GLY A 157 6.07 -7.32 -8.52
N GLU A 158 5.93 -6.09 -9.01
CA GLU A 158 6.39 -5.73 -10.34
C GLU A 158 7.88 -6.02 -10.47
N ALA A 159 8.25 -6.81 -11.47
CA ALA A 159 9.66 -7.10 -11.71
C ALA A 159 10.40 -5.79 -12.01
N ASP A 160 11.38 -5.45 -11.16
CA ASP A 160 12.26 -4.31 -11.45
C ASP A 160 13.05 -4.65 -12.74
N PRO A 161 12.83 -3.91 -13.85
CA PRO A 161 13.54 -4.17 -15.09
C PRO A 161 15.06 -4.03 -14.90
N PHE A 162 15.53 -3.30 -13.89
CA PHE A 162 16.94 -3.14 -13.55
C PHE A 162 17.55 -4.34 -12.83
N ASP A 163 16.75 -5.25 -12.29
CA ASP A 163 17.21 -6.50 -11.67
C ASP A 163 17.10 -7.71 -12.61
N GLN A 164 16.38 -7.58 -13.73
CA GLN A 164 16.12 -8.67 -14.66
C GLN A 164 16.82 -8.47 -16.01
N PRO A 165 17.21 -9.54 -16.73
CA PRO A 165 17.60 -9.44 -18.13
C PRO A 165 16.44 -8.93 -19.00
N VAL A 166 16.70 -7.97 -19.88
CA VAL A 166 15.70 -7.41 -20.81
C VAL A 166 16.16 -7.56 -22.26
N LEU A 167 15.23 -7.54 -23.22
CA LEU A 167 15.57 -7.50 -24.64
C LEU A 167 15.82 -6.05 -25.09
N ASP A 168 16.81 -5.83 -25.95
CA ASP A 168 16.97 -4.54 -26.62
C ASP A 168 16.07 -4.43 -27.87
N HIS A 169 16.06 -3.27 -28.52
CA HIS A 169 15.34 -2.99 -29.77
C HIS A 169 15.69 -3.89 -30.96
N LYS A 170 16.66 -4.81 -30.82
CA LYS A 170 17.05 -5.81 -31.82
C LYS A 170 16.86 -7.23 -31.29
N ASP A 171 16.02 -7.40 -30.27
CA ASP A 171 15.73 -8.67 -29.60
C ASP A 171 16.95 -9.36 -28.99
N ARG A 172 18.00 -8.60 -28.66
CA ARG A 172 19.20 -9.15 -28.01
C ARG A 172 19.06 -9.03 -26.51
N LYS A 173 19.35 -10.12 -25.79
CA LYS A 173 19.35 -10.14 -24.32
C LYS A 173 20.41 -9.20 -23.75
N VAL A 174 20.01 -8.32 -22.85
CA VAL A 174 20.86 -7.36 -22.13
C VAL A 174 20.77 -7.63 -20.63
N THR A 175 21.91 -7.97 -20.04
CA THR A 175 22.03 -8.22 -18.59
C THR A 175 21.74 -6.98 -17.76
N PRO A 176 21.30 -7.15 -16.50
CA PRO A 176 21.08 -6.03 -15.58
C PRO A 176 22.38 -5.26 -15.26
N PRO A 177 22.29 -3.95 -14.97
CA PRO A 177 23.41 -3.21 -14.39
C PRO A 177 23.83 -3.85 -13.07
N ASP A 178 25.10 -4.24 -12.98
CA ASP A 178 25.64 -4.90 -11.80
C ASP A 178 26.32 -3.87 -10.90
N LEU A 179 25.56 -3.32 -9.94
CA LEU A 179 26.06 -2.33 -9.00
C LEU A 179 27.14 -2.88 -8.05
N ARG A 180 27.41 -4.20 -8.02
CA ARG A 180 28.54 -4.78 -7.27
C ARG A 180 29.89 -4.46 -7.94
N LYS A 181 29.90 -4.14 -9.23
CA LYS A 181 31.10 -3.74 -9.97
C LYS A 181 31.34 -2.24 -9.84
N GLU A 182 32.54 -1.87 -9.38
CA GLU A 182 32.92 -0.46 -9.17
C GLU A 182 32.70 0.40 -10.42
N ARG A 183 33.00 -0.12 -11.61
CA ARG A 183 32.80 0.62 -12.86
C ARG A 183 31.34 0.96 -13.15
N GLN A 184 30.41 0.04 -12.91
CA GLN A 184 28.98 0.29 -13.13
C GLN A 184 28.46 1.25 -12.06
N LEU A 185 28.90 1.07 -10.81
CA LEU A 185 28.56 1.95 -9.71
C LEU A 185 29.04 3.39 -9.99
N GLY A 186 30.31 3.57 -10.34
CA GLY A 186 30.89 4.87 -10.66
C GLY A 186 30.28 5.52 -11.90
N LEU A 187 29.89 4.73 -12.91
CA LEU A 187 29.10 5.25 -14.04
C LEU A 187 27.75 5.80 -13.56
N CYS A 188 27.03 5.06 -12.72
CA CYS A 188 25.75 5.50 -12.18
C CYS A 188 25.89 6.76 -11.30
N GLU A 189 26.94 6.83 -10.47
CA GLU A 189 27.26 8.01 -9.64
C GLU A 189 27.56 9.25 -10.51
N GLU A 190 28.36 9.07 -11.56
CA GLU A 190 28.66 10.15 -12.49
C GLU A 190 27.38 10.66 -13.15
N LEU A 191 26.53 9.75 -13.65
CA LEU A 191 25.28 10.09 -14.31
C LEU A 191 24.22 10.74 -13.41
N LEU A 192 24.36 10.64 -12.08
CA LEU A 192 23.48 11.32 -11.13
C LEU A 192 23.68 12.85 -11.13
N LYS A 193 24.84 13.33 -11.59
CA LYS A 193 25.16 14.76 -11.63
C LYS A 193 24.15 15.53 -12.51
N PRO A 194 23.56 16.65 -12.02
CA PRO A 194 22.49 17.37 -12.73
C PRO A 194 22.83 17.77 -14.17
N LYS A 195 24.11 18.04 -14.46
CA LYS A 195 24.58 18.40 -15.80
C LYS A 195 24.17 17.40 -16.89
N TYR A 196 24.07 16.10 -16.57
CA TYR A 196 23.72 15.06 -17.55
C TYR A 196 22.22 14.92 -17.80
N THR A 197 21.41 15.36 -16.84
CA THR A 197 19.96 15.47 -17.00
C THR A 197 19.60 16.73 -17.80
N VAL A 198 20.32 17.84 -17.62
CA VAL A 198 20.03 19.10 -18.33
C VAL A 198 20.67 19.12 -19.72
N ASN A 199 21.99 18.93 -19.78
CA ASN A 199 22.79 19.15 -20.98
C ASN A 199 23.14 17.87 -21.74
N GLY A 200 22.82 16.69 -21.21
CA GLY A 200 23.25 15.43 -21.82
C GLY A 200 24.78 15.23 -21.80
N PHE A 201 25.26 14.23 -22.55
CA PHE A 201 26.67 13.85 -22.58
C PHE A 201 27.06 13.01 -23.80
N LYS A 202 28.37 12.94 -24.05
CA LYS A 202 29.00 12.00 -24.99
C LYS A 202 29.81 10.95 -24.23
N THR A 203 29.95 9.75 -24.78
CA THR A 203 30.82 8.70 -24.20
C THR A 203 32.27 9.17 -24.02
N ALA A 204 32.78 10.00 -24.92
CA ALA A 204 34.14 10.54 -24.82
C ALA A 204 34.33 11.47 -23.59
N GLU A 205 33.27 12.16 -23.16
CA GLU A 205 33.31 12.94 -21.91
C GLU A 205 33.40 12.01 -20.70
N LEU A 206 32.54 10.99 -20.64
CA LEU A 206 32.58 9.99 -19.57
C LEU A 206 33.93 9.26 -19.50
N GLN A 207 34.57 8.97 -20.63
CA GLN A 207 35.90 8.33 -20.63
C GLN A 207 36.97 9.21 -19.97
N ARG A 208 36.89 10.53 -20.14
CA ARG A 208 37.83 11.46 -19.48
C ARG A 208 37.60 11.50 -17.97
N THR A 209 36.34 11.52 -17.54
CA THR A 209 35.99 11.61 -16.12
C THR A 209 36.15 10.29 -15.37
N LEU A 210 35.91 9.16 -16.03
CA LEU A 210 35.92 7.82 -15.43
C LEU A 210 37.10 6.97 -15.90
N SER A 211 38.21 7.60 -16.30
CA SER A 211 39.40 6.93 -16.84
C SER A 211 39.99 5.90 -15.87
N GLY A 212 39.90 6.13 -14.57
CA GLY A 212 40.35 5.17 -13.53
C GLY A 212 39.48 3.93 -13.39
N LEU A 213 38.22 3.96 -13.87
CA LEU A 213 37.26 2.85 -13.75
C LEU A 213 37.05 2.08 -15.05
N PHE A 214 37.39 2.67 -16.20
CA PHE A 214 37.13 2.11 -17.52
C PHE A 214 38.37 2.11 -18.40
N ARG A 215 38.72 0.93 -18.93
CA ARG A 215 39.89 0.76 -19.80
C ARG A 215 39.72 1.44 -21.16
N ASN A 216 38.49 1.46 -21.68
CA ASN A 216 38.20 2.03 -22.99
C ASN A 216 36.71 2.40 -23.12
N SER A 217 36.40 3.19 -24.15
CA SER A 217 35.04 3.64 -24.41
C SER A 217 34.08 2.51 -24.79
N ALA A 218 34.57 1.34 -25.21
CA ALA A 218 33.72 0.19 -25.49
C ALA A 218 33.13 -0.40 -24.19
N GLN A 219 33.89 -0.44 -23.10
CA GLN A 219 33.39 -0.83 -21.79
C GLN A 219 32.32 0.15 -21.27
N ILE A 220 32.52 1.46 -21.44
CA ILE A 220 31.50 2.46 -21.08
C ILE A 220 30.23 2.24 -21.89
N ARG A 221 30.34 2.07 -23.22
CA ARG A 221 29.18 1.79 -24.08
C ARG A 221 28.45 0.51 -23.68
N TYR A 222 29.18 -0.51 -23.25
CA TYR A 222 28.60 -1.77 -22.76
C TYR A 222 27.76 -1.55 -21.49
N GLU A 223 28.30 -0.88 -20.48
CA GLU A 223 27.55 -0.60 -19.25
C GLU A 223 26.39 0.38 -19.51
N MET A 224 26.59 1.39 -20.38
CA MET A 224 25.50 2.27 -20.83
C MET A 224 24.41 1.52 -21.59
N LYS A 225 24.74 0.48 -22.36
CA LYS A 225 23.73 -0.32 -23.10
C LYS A 225 22.69 -0.90 -22.15
N LYS A 226 23.11 -1.32 -20.95
CA LYS A 226 22.21 -1.84 -19.92
C LYS A 226 21.20 -0.80 -19.44
N LEU A 227 21.65 0.43 -19.29
CA LEU A 227 20.82 1.56 -18.88
C LEU A 227 19.90 2.04 -20.02
N VAL A 228 20.39 2.01 -21.26
CA VAL A 228 19.58 2.35 -22.45
C VAL A 228 18.46 1.35 -22.67
N ALA A 229 18.75 0.04 -22.56
CA ALA A 229 17.75 -1.01 -22.73
C ALA A 229 16.59 -0.93 -21.72
N ARG A 230 16.78 -0.24 -20.60
CA ARG A 230 15.80 -0.04 -19.52
C ARG A 230 15.25 1.38 -19.46
N GLY A 231 15.57 2.20 -20.46
CA GLY A 231 15.09 3.57 -20.55
C GLY A 231 15.69 4.54 -19.52
N ALA A 232 16.70 4.15 -18.73
CA ALA A 232 17.36 5.08 -17.80
C ALA A 232 18.16 6.17 -18.54
N ILE A 233 18.68 5.84 -19.71
CA ILE A 233 19.39 6.77 -20.58
C ILE A 233 18.78 6.68 -21.97
N LYS A 234 18.61 7.81 -22.64
CA LYS A 234 18.14 7.87 -24.02
C LYS A 234 19.26 8.40 -24.93
N LYS A 235 19.54 7.68 -26.02
CA LYS A 235 20.41 8.14 -27.10
C LYS A 235 19.64 9.05 -28.05
N GLN A 236 20.21 10.19 -28.43
CA GLN A 236 19.64 11.05 -29.45
C GLN A 236 19.84 10.43 -30.85
N LYS A 237 18.78 10.43 -31.67
CA LYS A 237 18.81 9.87 -33.02
C LYS A 237 19.89 10.56 -33.87
N GLY A 238 20.69 9.77 -34.59
CA GLY A 238 21.75 10.28 -35.47
C GLY A 238 22.97 10.89 -34.78
N LYS A 239 23.04 10.93 -33.44
CA LYS A 239 24.15 11.54 -32.69
C LYS A 239 24.72 10.58 -31.65
N SER A 240 26.02 10.70 -31.37
CA SER A 240 26.68 10.00 -30.24
C SER A 240 26.46 10.73 -28.92
N PHE A 241 25.21 11.11 -28.67
CA PHE A 241 24.78 11.97 -27.58
C PHE A 241 23.66 11.32 -26.79
N TYR A 242 23.72 11.46 -25.47
CA TYR A 242 22.87 10.76 -24.52
C TYR A 242 22.32 11.72 -23.48
N ARG A 243 21.17 11.38 -22.88
CA ARG A 243 20.57 12.12 -21.78
C ARG A 243 19.99 11.15 -20.77
N VAL A 244 20.14 11.46 -19.48
CA VAL A 244 19.47 10.73 -18.41
C VAL A 244 17.98 11.06 -18.44
N THR A 245 17.12 10.05 -18.40
CA THR A 245 15.66 10.24 -18.38
C THR A 245 15.18 10.51 -16.96
N GLU A 246 13.95 10.99 -16.78
CA GLU A 246 13.38 11.21 -15.44
C GLU A 246 13.31 9.90 -14.64
N THR A 247 12.80 8.83 -15.24
CA THR A 247 12.78 7.48 -14.64
C THR A 247 14.18 6.98 -14.33
N GLY A 248 15.13 7.21 -15.23
CA GLY A 248 16.54 6.87 -15.02
C GLY A 248 17.15 7.61 -13.85
N TRP A 249 16.87 8.90 -13.71
CA TRP A 249 17.35 9.69 -12.58
C TRP A 249 16.76 9.19 -11.26
N LYS A 250 15.45 8.93 -11.19
CA LYS A 250 14.79 8.35 -10.01
C LYS A 250 15.43 7.01 -9.62
N TRP A 251 15.65 6.12 -10.58
CA TRP A 251 16.29 4.82 -10.33
C TRP A 251 17.76 4.96 -9.90
N LEU A 252 18.55 5.80 -10.58
CA LEU A 252 19.94 6.08 -10.22
C LEU A 252 20.02 6.64 -8.80
N TRP A 253 19.19 7.62 -8.49
CA TRP A 253 19.13 8.24 -7.17
C TRP A 253 18.76 7.22 -6.09
N ALA A 254 17.70 6.43 -6.28
CA ALA A 254 17.28 5.41 -5.33
C ALA A 254 18.37 4.32 -5.15
N SER A 255 18.96 3.85 -6.24
CA SER A 255 19.97 2.78 -6.24
C SER A 255 21.28 3.21 -5.58
N ILE A 256 21.80 4.38 -5.94
CA ILE A 256 23.03 4.93 -5.36
C ILE A 256 22.80 5.30 -3.90
N THR A 257 21.68 5.95 -3.59
CA THR A 257 21.36 6.35 -2.21
C THR A 257 21.22 5.13 -1.32
N SER A 258 20.44 4.13 -1.76
CA SER A 258 20.27 2.86 -1.05
C SER A 258 21.62 2.18 -0.80
N LYS A 259 22.54 2.20 -1.76
CA LYS A 259 23.83 1.53 -1.59
C LYS A 259 24.81 2.31 -0.70
N ARG A 260 25.03 3.60 -0.99
CA ARG A 260 26.08 4.44 -0.38
C ARG A 260 25.69 5.04 0.96
N TYR A 261 24.43 5.41 1.13
CA TYR A 261 23.94 6.17 2.28
C TYR A 261 22.96 5.38 3.14
N PHE A 262 22.70 4.11 2.83
CA PHE A 262 21.83 3.25 3.63
C PHE A 262 22.47 1.89 3.88
N LYS A 263 22.46 0.99 2.89
CA LYS A 263 22.90 -0.40 3.03
C LYS A 263 24.34 -0.51 3.55
N ASN A 264 25.32 0.11 2.89
CA ASN A 264 26.71 -0.02 3.29
C ASN A 264 27.02 0.63 4.65
N PRO A 265 26.54 1.86 4.95
CA PRO A 265 26.70 2.45 6.27
C PRO A 265 26.05 1.63 7.39
N VAL A 266 24.81 1.18 7.22
CA VAL A 266 24.10 0.37 8.22
C VAL A 266 24.84 -0.93 8.49
N ILE A 267 25.23 -1.67 7.44
CA ILE A 267 26.02 -2.90 7.59
C ILE A 267 27.35 -2.61 8.30
N SER A 268 28.04 -1.53 7.92
CA SER A 268 29.31 -1.16 8.54
C SER A 268 29.15 -0.78 10.01
N ALA A 269 28.04 -0.12 10.38
CA ALA A 269 27.73 0.21 11.77
C ALA A 269 27.50 -1.04 12.62
N THR A 270 26.83 -2.07 12.07
CA THR A 270 26.65 -3.35 12.77
C THR A 270 27.97 -4.07 13.06
N PHE A 271 28.94 -3.99 12.14
CA PHE A 271 30.26 -4.64 12.33
C PHE A 271 31.25 -3.82 13.17
N LYS A 272 31.06 -2.50 13.28
CA LYS A 272 31.89 -1.63 14.12
C LYS A 272 31.36 -1.65 15.55
N ALA A 273 31.70 -2.69 16.30
CA ALA A 273 31.41 -2.81 17.71
C ALA A 273 32.26 -1.82 18.54
N GLY A 274 31.73 -0.64 18.85
CA GLY A 274 32.33 0.28 19.81
C GLY A 274 31.75 1.70 19.77
N PRO A 275 31.74 2.44 20.89
CA PRO A 275 31.27 3.82 20.91
C PRO A 275 32.25 4.66 20.10
N SER A 276 31.91 4.96 18.85
CA SER A 276 32.52 6.08 18.16
C SER A 276 31.92 7.32 18.80
N ASN A 277 32.77 8.19 19.36
CA ASN A 277 32.36 9.46 19.98
C ASN A 277 31.26 10.11 19.12
N THR A 278 30.04 10.16 19.66
CA THR A 278 28.94 10.81 18.95
C THR A 278 29.29 12.30 18.88
N PRO A 279 29.48 12.86 17.67
CA PRO A 279 29.83 14.26 17.56
C PRO A 279 28.72 15.11 18.18
N THR A 280 29.11 16.18 18.88
CA THR A 280 28.17 17.09 19.57
C THR A 280 27.28 17.85 18.58
N GLN A 281 27.73 17.96 17.32
CA GLN A 281 26.97 18.47 16.18
C GLN A 281 27.18 17.53 14.99
N PRO A 282 26.35 16.47 14.85
CA PRO A 282 26.45 15.55 13.73
C PRO A 282 26.18 16.28 12.41
N TYR A 283 26.85 15.87 11.36
CA TYR A 283 26.54 16.36 10.02
C TYR A 283 25.11 15.92 9.63
N ILE A 284 24.41 16.69 8.78
CA ILE A 284 23.00 16.43 8.40
C ILE A 284 22.77 14.98 7.93
N LEU A 285 23.74 14.37 7.23
CA LEU A 285 23.62 12.96 6.82
C LEU A 285 23.73 11.97 7.98
N GLU A 286 24.52 12.27 9.01
CA GLU A 286 24.66 11.42 10.20
C GLU A 286 23.38 11.46 11.06
N GLU A 287 22.78 12.64 11.19
CA GLU A 287 21.46 12.80 11.82
C GLU A 287 20.39 12.01 11.06
N GLY A 288 20.35 12.14 9.73
CA GLY A 288 19.46 11.36 8.86
C GLY A 288 19.66 9.85 8.98
N LEU A 289 20.91 9.38 9.01
CA LEU A 289 21.24 7.97 9.26
C LEU A 289 20.76 7.50 10.64
N GLY A 290 20.85 8.37 11.66
CA GLY A 290 20.29 8.13 12.98
C GLY A 290 18.77 7.90 12.95
N LEU A 291 18.03 8.78 12.25
CA LEU A 291 16.58 8.63 12.05
C LEU A 291 16.23 7.37 11.27
N ILE A 292 17.03 7.00 10.27
CA ILE A 292 16.83 5.77 9.51
C ILE A 292 17.07 4.54 10.40
N ASN A 293 18.12 4.54 11.22
CA ASN A 293 18.35 3.45 12.18
C ASN A 293 17.22 3.33 13.19
N GLN A 294 16.71 4.45 13.72
CA GLN A 294 15.54 4.47 14.60
C GLN A 294 14.30 3.90 13.88
N GLY A 295 14.03 4.35 12.65
CA GLY A 295 12.94 3.84 11.82
C GLY A 295 13.08 2.36 11.51
N LEU A 296 14.29 1.88 11.20
CA LEU A 296 14.57 0.45 11.01
C LEU A 296 14.38 -0.33 12.31
N SER A 297 14.79 0.19 13.46
CA SER A 297 14.52 -0.43 14.75
C SER A 297 13.03 -0.52 15.03
N GLN A 298 12.25 0.53 14.72
CA GLN A 298 10.80 0.52 14.84
C GLN A 298 10.15 -0.50 13.90
N ILE A 299 10.58 -0.54 12.63
CA ILE A 299 10.11 -1.54 11.65
C ILE A 299 10.47 -2.94 12.13
N THR A 300 11.69 -3.17 12.59
CA THR A 300 12.17 -4.47 13.08
C THR A 300 11.37 -4.91 14.32
N GLN A 301 11.10 -3.99 15.25
CA GLN A 301 10.23 -4.25 16.40
C GLN A 301 8.81 -4.59 15.95
N GLY A 302 8.25 -3.84 15.00
CA GLY A 302 6.92 -4.13 14.43
C GLY A 302 6.86 -5.48 13.72
N LEU A 303 7.89 -5.85 12.97
CA LEU A 303 8.00 -7.15 12.30
C LEU A 303 8.20 -8.29 13.30
N ALA A 304 8.97 -8.08 14.37
CA ALA A 304 9.22 -9.08 15.41
C ALA A 304 8.00 -9.36 16.30
N VAL A 305 7.04 -8.43 16.39
CA VAL A 305 5.75 -8.66 17.06
C VAL A 305 4.76 -9.43 16.16
N ASN A 306 5.00 -9.44 14.85
CA ASN A 306 4.14 -10.06 13.83
C ASN A 306 4.70 -11.38 13.24
N MET A 307 5.86 -11.86 13.72
CA MET A 307 6.39 -13.21 13.48
C MET A 307 6.15 -14.09 14.70
#